data_AF-A0A9X3AQ73-F1
#
_entry.id   AF-A0A9X3AQ73-F1
#
_cell.length_a   1.000
_cell.length_b   1.000
_cell.length_c   1.000
_cell.angle_alpha   90.00
_cell.angle_beta   90.00
_cell.angle_gamma   90.00
#
_symmetry.space_group_name_H-M   'P 1'
#
loop_
_entity.id
_entity.type
_entity.pdbx_description
1 polymer ?
#
loop_
_entity_poly.entity_id
_entity_poly.type
_entity_poly.pdbx_seq_one_letter_code
_entity_poly.pdbx_strand_id
1 'polypeptide(L)'
;MMHNLEITVKQCPEVLERVLRVTRHRGFKVTQMHMNTQDDSSLAINLWVEAERAIELLSNQLDKLIDVTQCKVLPAAQLDKTVNA
;
A
#
# COMPACT_ATOMS: atom_id res chain seq x y z
N MET A 1 -8.33 3.18 13.26
CA MET A 1 -8.69 4.09 12.15
C MET A 1 -8.37 3.41 10.83
N MET A 2 -9.14 3.70 9.79
CA MET A 2 -8.95 3.14 8.45
C MET A 2 -8.12 4.10 7.60
N HIS A 3 -7.15 3.56 6.88
CA HIS A 3 -6.29 4.29 5.97
C HIS A 3 -6.18 3.57 4.63
N ASN A 4 -5.87 4.30 3.57
CA ASN A 4 -5.63 3.75 2.25
C ASN A 4 -4.31 4.29 1.70
N LEU A 5 -3.53 3.42 1.05
CA LEU A 5 -2.29 3.78 0.38
C LEU A 5 -2.34 3.34 -1.08
N GLU A 6 -1.87 4.22 -1.96
CA GLU A 6 -1.49 3.91 -3.32
C GLU A 6 0.03 3.70 -3.37
N ILE A 7 0.46 2.51 -3.76
CA ILE A 7 1.87 2.14 -3.81
C ILE A 7 2.19 1.65 -5.23
N THR A 8 3.17 2.28 -5.87
CA THR A 8 3.75 1.77 -7.11
C THR A 8 5.09 1.13 -6.78
N VAL A 9 5.27 -0.11 -7.24
CA VAL A 9 6.52 -0.85 -7.04
C VAL A 9 7.01 -1.47 -8.33
N LYS A 10 8.32 -1.70 -8.42
CA LYS A 10 8.89 -2.50 -9.51
C LYS A 10 8.40 -3.94 -9.40
N GLN A 11 8.04 -4.57 -10.53
CA GLN A 11 7.63 -5.96 -10.53
C GLN A 11 8.82 -6.89 -10.24
N CYS A 12 8.86 -7.43 -9.02
CA CYS A 12 9.79 -8.47 -8.59
C CYS A 12 9.03 -9.52 -7.75
N PRO A 13 9.40 -10.81 -7.78
CA PRO A 13 8.67 -11.88 -7.09
C PRO A 13 8.42 -11.60 -5.59
N GLU A 14 9.41 -11.04 -4.90
CA GLU A 14 9.39 -10.85 -3.45
C GLU A 14 8.80 -9.50 -2.99
N VAL A 15 8.46 -8.59 -3.91
CA VAL A 15 8.12 -7.20 -3.55
C VAL A 15 6.81 -7.11 -2.77
N LEU A 16 5.82 -7.90 -3.16
CA LEU A 16 4.53 -7.95 -2.48
C LEU A 16 4.68 -8.48 -1.05
N GLU A 17 5.46 -9.54 -0.87
CA GLU A 17 5.78 -10.10 0.45
C GLU A 17 6.47 -9.07 1.34
N ARG A 18 7.40 -8.29 0.79
CA ARG A 18 8.10 -7.23 1.52
C ARG A 18 7.16 -6.11 1.96
N VAL A 19 6.27 -5.65 1.08
CA VAL A 19 5.25 -4.64 1.42
C VAL A 19 4.39 -5.16 2.57
N LEU A 20 3.82 -6.37 2.44
CA LEU A 20 3.00 -6.99 3.48
C LEU A 20 3.76 -7.20 4.79
N ARG A 21 5.03 -7.62 4.71
CA ARG A 21 5.91 -7.79 5.86
C ARG A 21 6.11 -6.47 6.60
N VAL A 22 6.45 -5.39 5.89
CA VAL A 22 6.60 -4.05 6.50
C VAL A 22 5.30 -3.60 7.14
N THR A 23 4.17 -3.72 6.43
CA THR A 23 2.84 -3.37 6.96
C THR A 23 2.55 -4.08 8.28
N ARG A 24 2.73 -5.40 8.33
CA ARG A 24 2.54 -6.19 9.55
C ARG A 24 3.51 -5.78 10.67
N HIS A 25 4.81 -5.63 10.37
CA HIS A 25 5.81 -5.28 11.38
C HIS A 25 5.64 -3.87 11.94
N ARG A 26 4.99 -2.97 11.22
CA ARG A 26 4.65 -1.62 11.70
C ARG A 26 3.36 -1.57 12.52
N GLY A 27 2.69 -2.70 12.69
CA GLY A 27 1.47 -2.82 13.49
C GLY A 27 0.22 -2.36 12.76
N PHE A 28 0.21 -2.47 11.42
CA PHE A 28 -0.96 -2.19 10.58
C PHE A 28 -1.57 -3.50 10.11
N LYS A 29 -2.88 -3.64 10.26
CA LYS A 29 -3.65 -4.79 9.79
C LYS A 29 -4.17 -4.49 8.39
N VAL A 30 -3.87 -5.33 7.42
CA VAL A 30 -4.43 -5.21 6.07
C VAL A 30 -5.89 -5.63 6.09
N THR A 31 -6.78 -4.79 5.55
CA THR A 31 -8.21 -5.07 5.45
C THR A 31 -8.66 -5.36 4.03
N GLN A 32 -8.01 -4.74 3.04
CA GLN A 32 -8.25 -4.97 1.62
C GLN A 32 -6.97 -4.65 0.84
N MET A 33 -6.78 -5.33 -0.29
CA MET A 33 -5.67 -5.08 -1.19
C MET A 33 -6.11 -5.34 -2.63
N HIS A 34 -5.90 -4.37 -3.52
CA HIS A 34 -5.98 -4.57 -4.96
C HIS A 34 -4.59 -4.42 -5.56
N MET A 35 -4.23 -5.32 -6.46
CA MET A 35 -2.96 -5.29 -7.17
C MET A 35 -3.24 -5.37 -8.66
N ASN A 36 -2.59 -4.51 -9.44
CA ASN A 36 -2.65 -4.55 -10.90
C ASN A 36 -1.24 -4.40 -11.49
N THR A 37 -0.91 -5.26 -12.44
CA THR A 37 0.30 -5.13 -13.25
C THR A 37 0.08 -4.05 -14.31
N GLN A 38 1.04 -3.16 -14.46
CA GLN A 38 1.02 -2.09 -15.46
C GLN A 38 1.85 -2.46 -16.69
N ASP A 39 1.61 -1.77 -17.80
CA ASP A 39 2.30 -1.99 -19.08
C ASP A 39 3.81 -1.71 -18.98
N ASP A 40 4.25 -0.89 -18.02
CA ASP A 40 5.65 -0.54 -17.78
C ASP A 40 6.40 -1.54 -16.88
N SER A 41 5.84 -2.73 -16.63
CA SER A 41 6.38 -3.73 -15.71
C SER A 41 6.49 -3.25 -14.25
N SER A 42 5.64 -2.29 -13.85
CA SER A 42 5.38 -1.97 -12.46
C SER A 42 4.12 -2.67 -11.93
N LEU A 43 4.00 -2.72 -10.60
CA LEU A 43 2.80 -3.15 -9.91
C LEU A 43 2.21 -1.95 -9.18
N ALA A 44 0.94 -1.64 -9.45
CA ALA A 44 0.15 -0.76 -8.63
C ALA A 44 -0.56 -1.56 -7.54
N ILE A 45 -0.41 -1.12 -6.29
CA ILE A 45 -0.99 -1.75 -5.11
C ILE A 45 -1.82 -0.68 -4.38
N ASN A 46 -3.13 -0.92 -4.29
CA ASN A 46 -4.01 -0.17 -3.41
C ASN A 46 -4.18 -0.98 -2.12
N LEU A 47 -3.79 -0.39 -1.00
CA LEU A 47 -3.71 -1.08 0.28
C LEU A 47 -4.55 -0.36 1.34
N TRP A 48 -5.60 -1.02 1.80
CA TRP A 48 -6.39 -0.55 2.93
C TRP A 48 -5.88 -1.20 4.21
N VAL A 49 -5.66 -0.37 5.22
CA VAL A 49 -5.14 -0.80 6.51
C VAL A 49 -5.92 -0.21 7.68
N GLU A 50 -5.98 -0.99 8.76
CA GLU A 50 -6.53 -0.62 10.04
C GLU A 50 -5.41 -0.52 11.08
N ALA A 51 -5.30 0.63 11.75
CA ALA A 51 -4.39 0.82 12.89
C ALA A 51 -4.83 2.00 13.77
N GLU A 52 -4.34 2.04 15.01
CA GLU A 52 -4.43 3.22 15.90
C GLU A 52 -3.25 4.18 15.71
N ARG A 53 -2.22 3.74 14.98
CA ARG A 53 -0.97 4.48 14.77
C ARG A 53 -1.11 5.44 13.58
N ALA A 54 -0.29 6.50 13.58
CA ALA A 54 -0.22 7.43 12.46
C ALA A 54 0.24 6.71 11.18
N ILE A 55 -0.53 6.86 10.10
CA ILE A 55 -0.28 6.23 8.79
C ILE A 55 1.09 6.58 8.19
N GLU A 56 1.64 7.74 8.53
CA GLU A 56 2.97 8.18 8.13
C GLU A 56 4.07 7.20 8.57
N LEU A 57 3.88 6.49 9.69
CA LEU A 57 4.83 5.46 10.14
C LEU A 57 4.91 4.29 9.17
N LEU A 58 3.83 4.00 8.44
CA LEU A 58 3.82 2.96 7.41
C LEU A 58 4.34 3.52 6.09
N SER A 59 3.81 4.66 5.62
CA SER A 59 4.20 5.23 4.33
C SER A 59 5.70 5.52 4.28
N ASN A 60 6.26 6.13 5.34
CA ASN A 60 7.70 6.43 5.42
C ASN A 60 8.59 5.17 5.47
N GLN A 61 8.01 4.00 5.77
CA GLN A 61 8.76 2.74 5.85
C GLN A 61 8.66 1.95 4.56
N LEU A 62 7.51 2.04 3.88
CA LEU A 62 7.36 1.53 2.52
C LEU A 62 8.23 2.31 1.55
N ASP A 63 8.30 3.64 1.67
CA ASP A 63 9.12 4.51 0.81
C ASP A 63 10.63 4.19 0.89
N LYS A 64 11.08 3.51 1.95
CA LYS A 64 12.48 3.06 2.11
C LYS A 64 12.79 1.75 1.40
N LEU A 65 11.77 1.06 0.87
CA LEU A 65 11.99 -0.16 0.11
C LEU A 65 12.55 0.19 -1.25
N ILE A 66 13.66 -0.44 -1.63
CA ILE A 66 14.37 -0.15 -2.90
C ILE A 66 13.50 -0.31 -4.16
N ASP A 67 12.46 -1.14 -4.08
CA ASP A 67 11.56 -1.41 -5.21
C ASP A 67 10.30 -0.54 -5.20
N VAL A 68 10.08 0.28 -4.17
CA VAL A 68 8.95 1.22 -4.13
C VAL A 68 9.37 2.46 -4.91
N THR A 69 8.61 2.77 -5.96
CA THR A 69 8.83 3.98 -6.78
C THR A 69 7.94 5.13 -6.32
N GLN A 70 6.77 4.82 -5.75
CA GLN A 70 5.85 5.83 -5.22
C GLN A 70 5.04 5.23 -4.07
N CYS A 71 4.87 6.00 -2.99
CA CYS A 71 3.93 5.69 -1.91
C CYS A 71 3.12 6.95 -1.56
N LYS A 72 1.80 6.88 -1.70
CA LYS A 72 0.88 7.99 -1.40
C LYS A 72 -0.18 7.53 -0.41
N VAL A 73 -0.39 8.32 0.63
CA VAL A 73 -1.52 8.14 1.55
C VAL A 73 -2.73 8.84 0.95
N LEU A 74 -3.83 8.11 0.78
CA LEU A 74 -5.07 8.68 0.25
C LEU A 74 -5.92 9.26 1.40
N PRO A 75 -6.54 10.44 1.19
CA PRO A 75 -7.51 10.98 2.14
C PRO A 75 -8.70 10.04 2.36
N ALA A 76 -9.24 10.04 3.58
CA ALA A 76 -10.38 9.19 3.96
C ALA A 76 -11.63 9.36 3.07
N ALA A 77 -11.76 10.48 2.34
CA ALA A 77 -12.89 10.79 1.46
C ALA A 77 -12.93 9.97 0.14
N GLN A 78 -11.92 9.14 -0.16
CA GLN A 78 -11.86 8.32 -1.37
C GLN A 78 -12.27 6.85 -1.18
N LEU A 79 -12.65 6.41 0.04
CA LEU A 79 -13.00 5.01 0.31
C LEU A 79 -14.25 4.51 -0.44
N ASP A 80 -15.15 5.38 -0.89
CA ASP A 80 -16.45 4.98 -1.46
C ASP A 80 -16.44 4.69 -2.97
N LYS A 81 -15.35 4.98 -3.70
CA LYS A 81 -15.37 4.93 -5.18
C LYS A 81 -14.90 3.62 -5.81
N THR A 82 -14.35 2.68 -5.05
CA THR A 82 -13.69 1.48 -5.60
C THR A 82 -14.44 0.17 -5.39
N VAL A 83 -15.68 0.19 -4.89
CA VAL A 83 -16.48 -1.04 -4.67
C VAL A 83 -17.47 -1.32 -5.81
N ASN A 84 -17.70 -0.37 -6.73
CA ASN A 84 -18.69 -0.51 -7.82
C ASN A 84 -18.08 -0.32 -9.22
N ALA A 85 -17.06 -1.10 -9.58
CA ALA A 85 -16.62 -1.27 -10.96
C ALA A 85 -16.44 -2.75 -11.28
#